data_AF-K1ZD74-F1
#
_entry.id   AF-K1ZD74-F1
#
_cell.length_a   1.000
_cell.length_b   1.000
_cell.length_c   1.000
_cell.angle_alpha   90.00
_cell.angle_beta   90.00
_cell.angle_gamma   90.00
#
_symmetry.space_group_name_H-M   'P 1'
#
loop_
_entity.id
_entity.type
_entity.pdbx_description
1 polymer ?
#
loop_
_entity_poly.entity_id
_entity_poly.type
_entity_poly.pdbx_seq_one_letter_code
_entity_poly.pdbx_strand_id
1 'polypeptide(L)'
;MTLTLADLALLIIAGIFIISGLYHGFIRTVGGLIGLIGGIFAAIFIVQWIEGFWTISDRPILQVILFFVIMAIASQLIAWIFELLDRAYKLLTIIPFVESINKLLGGILGAIEAFVVLSGIIYYATTYLSDGTFKSAVLDSQVITWLSWAGNWIMWIVGLFV
;
A
#
# COMPACT_ATOMS: atom_id res chain seq x y z
N MET A 1 7.68 -25.56 17.28
CA MET A 1 6.94 -24.37 16.82
C MET A 1 7.69 -23.15 17.33
N THR A 2 8.53 -22.55 16.50
CA THR A 2 9.39 -21.43 16.88
C THR A 2 9.11 -20.29 15.92
N LEU A 3 8.69 -19.13 16.45
CA LEU A 3 8.57 -17.91 15.65
C LEU A 3 9.93 -17.60 15.03
N THR A 4 9.98 -17.55 13.70
CA THR A 4 11.20 -17.19 12.98
C THR A 4 11.42 -15.68 13.04
N LEU A 5 12.66 -15.22 12.82
CA LEU A 5 12.96 -13.80 12.70
C LEU A 5 12.14 -13.13 11.57
N ALA A 6 11.80 -13.88 10.52
CA ALA A 6 10.92 -13.44 9.45
C ALA A 6 9.48 -13.23 9.95
N ASP A 7 8.93 -14.15 10.76
CA ASP A 7 7.59 -13.98 11.34
C ASP A 7 7.51 -12.70 12.19
N LEU A 8 8.53 -12.43 13.02
CA LEU A 8 8.60 -11.21 13.84
C LEU A 8 8.63 -9.94 12.98
N ALA A 9 9.44 -9.92 11.93
CA ALA A 9 9.55 -8.77 11.03
C ALA A 9 8.23 -8.49 10.29
N LEU A 10 7.57 -9.53 9.79
CA LEU A 10 6.27 -9.40 9.11
C LEU A 10 5.17 -8.91 10.08
N LEU A 11 5.16 -9.40 11.31
CA LEU A 11 4.22 -8.98 12.35
C LEU A 11 4.45 -7.52 12.77
N ILE A 12 5.70 -7.07 12.85
CA ILE A 12 6.03 -5.67 13.12
C ILE A 12 5.51 -4.77 11.99
N ILE A 13 5.75 -5.14 10.74
CA ILE A 13 5.25 -4.39 9.58
C ILE A 13 3.71 -4.35 9.62
N ALA A 14 3.05 -5.49 9.83
CA ALA A 14 1.60 -5.53 9.98
C ALA A 14 1.10 -4.64 11.12
N GLY A 15 1.76 -4.72 12.28
CA GLY A 15 1.44 -3.91 13.45
C GLY A 15 1.56 -2.41 13.18
N ILE A 16 2.61 -1.98 12.48
CA ILE A 16 2.80 -0.56 12.10
C ILE A 16 1.63 -0.06 11.25
N PHE A 17 1.20 -0.83 10.24
CA PHE A 17 0.09 -0.46 9.38
C PHE A 17 -1.26 -0.46 10.10
N ILE A 18 -1.52 -1.45 10.96
CA ILE A 18 -2.73 -1.52 11.78
C ILE A 18 -2.80 -0.36 12.77
N ILE A 19 -1.71 -0.09 13.50
CA ILE A 19 -1.63 1.01 14.46
C ILE A 19 -1.75 2.34 13.73
N SER A 20 -1.08 2.50 12.58
CA SER A 20 -1.21 3.69 11.75
C SER A 20 -2.65 3.91 11.31
N GLY A 21 -3.34 2.87 10.83
CA GLY A 21 -4.76 2.95 10.48
C GLY A 21 -5.66 3.32 11.66
N LEU A 22 -5.37 2.78 12.85
CA LEU A 22 -6.11 3.07 14.08
C LEU A 22 -5.92 4.53 14.53
N TYR A 23 -4.71 5.09 14.38
CA TYR A 23 -4.39 6.47 14.75
C TYR A 23 -4.95 7.50 13.76
N HIS A 24 -4.87 7.23 12.46
CA HIS A 24 -5.28 8.18 11.43
C HIS A 24 -6.79 8.16 11.15
N GLY A 25 -7.46 7.03 11.40
CA GLY A 25 -8.90 6.86 11.18
C GLY A 25 -9.25 6.50 9.73
N PHE A 26 -10.44 5.92 9.54
CA PHE A 26 -10.89 5.32 8.27
C PHE A 26 -10.79 6.28 7.08
N ILE A 27 -11.29 7.52 7.22
CA ILE A 27 -11.32 8.49 6.11
C ILE A 27 -9.91 8.77 5.59
N ARG A 28 -8.92 8.87 6.49
CA ARG A 28 -7.54 9.18 6.11
C ARG A 28 -6.82 7.95 5.52
N THR A 29 -7.09 6.76 6.03
CA THR A 29 -6.55 5.51 5.46
C THR A 29 -7.13 5.23 4.08
N VAL A 30 -8.45 5.41 3.89
CA VAL A 30 -9.09 5.36 2.56
C VAL A 30 -8.49 6.39 1.62
N GLY A 31 -8.31 7.62 2.10
CA GLY A 31 -7.72 8.70 1.31
C GLY A 31 -6.29 8.42 0.87
N GLY A 32 -5.48 7.78 1.72
CA GLY A 32 -4.13 7.34 1.40
C GLY A 32 -4.12 6.26 0.32
N LEU A 33 -4.98 5.24 0.45
CA LEU A 33 -5.11 4.17 -0.54
C LEU A 33 -5.61 4.70 -1.90
N ILE A 34 -6.67 5.52 -1.89
CA ILE A 34 -7.18 6.18 -3.09
C ILE A 34 -6.13 7.11 -3.68
N GLY A 35 -5.37 7.81 -2.84
CA GLY A 35 -4.27 8.67 -3.29
C GLY A 35 -3.13 7.90 -3.94
N LEU A 36 -2.78 6.73 -3.41
CA LEU A 36 -1.75 5.88 -4.00
C LEU A 36 -2.21 5.35 -5.36
N ILE A 37 -3.42 4.78 -5.43
CA ILE A 37 -3.99 4.26 -6.68
C ILE A 37 -4.14 5.39 -7.70
N GLY A 38 -4.76 6.50 -7.31
CA GLY A 38 -4.94 7.69 -8.16
C GLY A 38 -3.62 8.31 -8.59
N GLY A 39 -2.60 8.29 -7.72
CA GLY A 39 -1.25 8.76 -8.02
C GLY A 39 -0.54 7.89 -9.07
N ILE A 40 -0.71 6.56 -9.00
CA ILE A 40 -0.22 5.65 -10.05
C ILE A 40 -0.90 5.97 -11.39
N PHE A 41 -2.23 6.06 -11.41
CA PHE A 41 -2.96 6.39 -12.65
C PHE A 41 -2.55 7.75 -13.22
N ALA A 42 -2.43 8.77 -12.37
CA ALA A 42 -1.99 10.10 -12.77
C ALA A 42 -0.55 10.07 -13.32
N ALA A 43 0.36 9.31 -12.70
CA ALA A 43 1.73 9.17 -13.16
C ALA A 43 1.81 8.50 -14.54
N ILE A 44 1.05 7.43 -14.78
CA ILE A 44 0.99 6.77 -16.09
C ILE A 44 0.52 7.79 -17.15
N PHE A 45 -0.58 8.48 -16.89
CA PHE A 45 -1.18 9.41 -17.86
C PHE A 45 -0.26 10.60 -18.15
N ILE A 46 0.32 11.20 -17.10
CA ILE A 46 1.19 12.38 -17.25
C ILE A 46 2.51 12.00 -17.91
N VAL A 47 3.12 10.85 -17.58
CA VAL A 47 4.35 10.39 -18.25
C VAL A 47 4.09 10.16 -19.74
N GLN A 48 2.98 9.51 -20.11
CA GLN A 48 2.59 9.34 -21.52
C GLN A 48 2.32 10.67 -22.23
N TRP A 49 1.68 11.61 -21.53
CA TRP A 49 1.44 12.94 -22.06
C TRP A 49 2.76 13.69 -22.32
N ILE A 50 3.73 13.61 -21.40
CA ILE A 50 5.06 14.22 -21.57
C ILE A 50 5.82 13.54 -22.72
N GLU A 51 5.71 12.21 -22.90
CA GLU A 51 6.28 11.51 -24.06
C GLU A 51 5.79 12.06 -25.40
N GLY A 52 4.55 12.56 -25.47
CA GLY A 52 4.01 13.21 -26.66
C GLY A 52 4.68 14.53 -27.03
N PHE A 53 5.33 15.21 -26.08
CA PHE A 53 6.04 16.48 -26.31
C PHE A 53 7.55 16.33 -26.30
N TRP A 54 8.08 15.35 -25.58
CA TRP A 54 9.50 15.11 -25.40
C TRP A 54 9.75 13.61 -25.39
N THR A 55 10.54 13.07 -26.33
CA THR A 55 10.83 11.64 -26.37
C THR A 55 11.64 11.23 -25.13
N ILE A 56 10.96 10.69 -24.11
CA ILE A 56 11.58 10.23 -22.86
C ILE A 56 11.94 8.74 -22.95
N SER A 57 11.33 8.00 -23.88
CA SER A 57 11.47 6.56 -24.03
C SER A 57 12.91 6.11 -24.30
N ASP A 58 13.76 6.99 -24.85
CA ASP A 58 15.19 6.75 -25.06
C ASP A 58 16.02 6.79 -23.75
N ARG A 59 15.40 7.16 -22.63
CA ARG A 59 16.04 7.30 -21.31
C ARG A 59 15.22 6.58 -20.22
N PRO A 60 15.36 5.25 -20.11
CA PRO A 60 14.54 4.42 -19.20
C PRO A 60 14.67 4.85 -17.73
N ILE A 61 15.88 5.22 -17.30
CA ILE A 61 16.13 5.69 -15.93
C ILE A 61 15.36 6.99 -15.63
N LEU A 62 15.31 7.91 -16.60
CA LEU A 62 14.62 9.19 -16.44
C LEU A 62 13.10 8.98 -16.35
N GLN A 63 12.57 8.07 -17.15
CA GLN A 63 11.15 7.71 -17.16
C GLN A 63 10.71 7.11 -15.82
N VAL A 64 11.50 6.19 -15.25
CA VAL A 64 11.23 5.61 -13.93
C VAL A 64 11.24 6.69 -12.85
N ILE A 65 12.25 7.58 -12.85
CA ILE A 65 12.33 8.67 -11.89
C ILE A 65 11.12 9.60 -12.01
N LEU A 66 10.74 10.01 -13.22
CA LEU A 66 9.57 10.86 -13.48
C LEU A 66 8.28 10.20 -12.99
N PHE A 67 8.10 8.91 -13.27
CA PHE A 67 6.96 8.14 -12.80
C PHE A 67 6.86 8.19 -11.27
N PHE A 68 7.93 7.88 -10.54
CA PHE A 68 7.93 7.91 -9.08
C PHE A 68 7.68 9.31 -8.52
N VAL A 69 8.28 10.34 -9.12
CA VAL A 69 8.10 11.73 -8.70
C VAL A 69 6.65 12.17 -8.89
N ILE A 70 6.07 11.92 -10.07
CA ILE A 70 4.68 12.30 -10.36
C ILE A 70 3.72 11.51 -9.47
N MET A 71 3.94 10.20 -9.32
CA MET A 71 3.14 9.34 -8.45
C MET A 71 3.15 9.85 -7.01
N ALA A 72 4.33 10.21 -6.47
CA ALA A 72 4.46 10.74 -5.12
C ALA A 72 3.76 12.09 -4.95
N ILE A 73 3.89 13.00 -5.92
CA ILE A 73 3.22 14.31 -5.87
C ILE A 73 1.70 14.14 -5.96
N ALA A 74 1.22 13.35 -6.91
CA ALA A 74 -0.20 13.13 -7.11
C ALA A 74 -0.84 12.40 -5.91
N SER A 75 -0.18 11.39 -5.36
CA SER A 75 -0.66 10.69 -4.17
C SER A 75 -0.71 11.59 -2.95
N GLN A 76 0.28 12.47 -2.77
CA GLN A 76 0.30 13.45 -1.68
C GLN A 76 -0.85 14.47 -1.82
N LEU A 77 -1.12 14.95 -3.04
CA LEU A 77 -2.21 15.89 -3.30
C LEU A 77 -3.58 15.28 -2.99
N ILE A 78 -3.82 14.04 -3.41
CA ILE A 78 -5.08 13.34 -3.11
C ILE A 78 -5.18 13.07 -1.61
N ALA A 79 -4.10 12.61 -0.97
CA ALA A 79 -4.07 12.41 0.48
C ALA A 79 -4.38 13.70 1.26
N TRP A 80 -3.90 14.85 0.78
CA TRP A 80 -4.22 16.16 1.35
C TRP A 80 -5.71 16.53 1.23
N ILE A 81 -6.36 16.21 0.11
CA ILE A 81 -7.80 16.44 -0.08
C ILE A 81 -8.60 15.62 0.96
N PHE A 82 -8.25 14.35 1.15
CA PHE A 82 -8.90 13.51 2.15
C PHE A 82 -8.58 13.92 3.58
N GLU A 83 -7.38 14.45 3.84
CA GLU A 83 -7.03 15.05 5.13
C GLU A 83 -7.87 16.30 5.43
N LEU A 84 -8.12 17.15 4.44
CA LEU A 84 -9.04 18.29 4.56
C LEU A 84 -10.47 17.82 4.84
N LEU A 85 -10.92 16.77 4.16
CA LEU A 85 -12.23 16.15 4.38
C LEU A 85 -12.37 15.56 5.79
N ASP A 86 -11.33 14.88 6.30
CA ASP A 86 -11.30 14.35 7.68
C ASP A 86 -11.36 15.47 8.73
N ARG A 87 -10.66 16.59 8.50
CA ARG A 87 -10.75 17.77 9.39
C ARG A 87 -12.15 18.39 9.37
N ALA A 88 -12.78 18.48 8.20
CA ALA A 88 -14.16 18.97 8.08
C ALA A 88 -15.16 18.03 8.76
N TYR A 89 -14.98 16.71 8.66
CA TYR A 89 -15.78 15.72 9.37
C TYR A 89 -15.62 15.82 10.89
N LYS A 90 -14.39 16.01 11.39
CA LYS A 90 -14.12 16.22 12.83
C LYS A 90 -14.74 17.51 13.37
N LEU A 91 -14.84 18.55 12.55
CA LEU A 91 -15.56 19.78 12.91
C LEU A 91 -17.08 19.57 13.03
N LEU A 92 -17.65 18.68 12.22
CA LEU A 92 -19.09 18.37 12.20
C LEU A 92 -19.49 17.31 13.24
N THR A 93 -18.57 16.46 13.68
CA THR A 93 -18.88 15.29 14.51
C THR A 93 -18.36 15.48 15.95
N ILE A 94 -19.16 16.11 16.80
CA ILE A 94 -18.91 16.28 18.25
C ILE A 94 -19.25 14.99 19.05
N ILE A 95 -19.67 13.91 18.39
CA ILE A 95 -20.19 12.71 19.06
C ILE A 95 -19.03 11.73 19.38
N PRO A 96 -18.72 11.48 20.67
CA PRO A 96 -17.54 10.70 21.09
C PRO A 96 -17.53 9.24 20.61
N PHE A 97 -18.70 8.65 20.32
CA PHE A 97 -18.81 7.26 19.89
C PHE A 97 -18.49 7.05 18.39
N VAL A 98 -18.72 8.08 17.57
CA VAL A 98 -18.46 8.01 16.12
C VAL A 98 -16.95 8.06 15.84
N GLU A 99 -16.20 8.78 16.67
CA GLU A 99 -14.73 8.84 16.57
C GLU A 99 -14.07 7.48 16.84
N SER A 100 -14.56 6.73 17.83
CA SER A 100 -14.07 5.36 18.12
C SER A 100 -14.33 4.40 16.95
N ILE A 101 -15.51 4.48 16.32
CA ILE A 101 -15.83 3.66 15.13
C ILE A 101 -14.93 4.06 13.95
N ASN A 102 -14.68 5.35 13.73
CA ASN A 102 -13.79 5.83 12.67
C ASN A 102 -12.35 5.31 12.84
N LYS A 103 -11.83 5.33 14.08
CA LYS A 103 -10.50 4.79 14.40
C LYS A 103 -10.45 3.26 14.23
N LEU A 104 -11.48 2.55 14.71
CA LEU A 104 -11.56 1.09 14.58
C LEU A 104 -11.61 0.66 13.10
N LEU A 105 -12.46 1.30 12.30
CA LEU A 105 -12.54 1.07 10.86
C LEU A 105 -11.24 1.42 10.14
N GLY A 106 -10.55 2.48 10.58
CA GLY A 106 -9.19 2.81 10.11
C GLY A 106 -8.18 1.71 10.43
N GLY A 107 -8.24 1.12 11.63
CA GLY A 107 -7.39 -0.03 11.99
C GLY A 107 -7.69 -1.28 11.17
N ILE A 108 -8.96 -1.55 10.87
CA ILE A 108 -9.38 -2.65 9.98
C ILE A 108 -8.84 -2.42 8.56
N LEU A 109 -8.93 -1.20 8.03
CA LEU A 109 -8.33 -0.86 6.74
C LEU A 109 -6.81 -0.95 6.77
N GLY A 110 -6.17 -0.49 7.84
CA GLY A 110 -4.73 -0.62 8.02
C GLY A 110 -4.29 -2.08 8.05
N ALA A 111 -5.12 -2.98 8.60
CA ALA A 111 -4.90 -4.41 8.50
C ALA A 111 -4.97 -4.90 7.05
N ILE A 112 -6.01 -4.50 6.30
CA ILE A 112 -6.16 -4.85 4.87
C ILE A 112 -4.96 -4.33 4.07
N GLU A 113 -4.52 -3.10 4.31
CA GLU A 113 -3.36 -2.49 3.66
C GLU A 113 -2.08 -3.25 4.00
N ALA A 114 -1.88 -3.61 5.27
CA ALA A 114 -0.78 -4.49 5.69
C ALA A 114 -0.79 -5.81 4.92
N PHE A 115 -1.96 -6.44 4.77
CA PHE A 115 -2.10 -7.69 4.02
C PHE A 115 -1.70 -7.52 2.55
N VAL A 116 -2.11 -6.44 1.89
CA VAL A 116 -1.76 -6.15 0.49
C VAL A 116 -0.26 -5.87 0.33
N VAL A 117 0.33 -5.08 1.23
CA VAL A 117 1.76 -4.75 1.18
C VAL A 117 2.61 -6.00 1.44
N LEU A 118 2.27 -6.77 2.47
CA LEU A 118 3.02 -7.98 2.84
C LEU A 118 2.95 -9.06 1.77
N SER A 119 1.79 -9.26 1.15
CA SER A 119 1.64 -10.20 0.03
C SER A 119 2.43 -9.77 -1.19
N GLY A 120 2.45 -8.47 -1.52
CA GLY A 120 3.32 -7.93 -2.57
C GLY A 120 4.81 -8.17 -2.29
N ILE A 121 5.24 -7.96 -1.04
CA ILE A 121 6.62 -8.23 -0.61
C ILE A 121 6.96 -9.72 -0.77
N ILE A 122 6.09 -10.62 -0.31
CA ILE A 122 6.29 -12.08 -0.42
C ILE A 122 6.32 -12.52 -1.88
N TYR A 123 5.39 -12.05 -2.71
CA TYR A 123 5.35 -12.38 -4.13
C TYR A 123 6.64 -11.96 -4.83
N TYR A 124 7.09 -10.72 -4.60
CA TYR A 124 8.32 -10.23 -5.21
C TYR A 124 9.55 -11.00 -4.68
N ALA A 125 9.59 -11.30 -3.38
CA ALA A 125 10.67 -12.06 -2.77
C ALA A 125 10.75 -13.51 -3.26
N THR A 126 9.62 -14.15 -3.54
CA THR A 126 9.60 -15.53 -4.03
C THR A 126 9.86 -15.63 -5.54
N THR A 127 9.42 -14.63 -6.31
CA THR A 127 9.52 -14.61 -7.78
C THR A 127 10.88 -14.10 -8.26
N TYR A 128 11.44 -13.07 -7.62
CA TYR A 128 12.60 -12.34 -8.15
C TYR A 128 13.88 -12.45 -7.32
N LEU A 129 13.85 -12.87 -6.05
CA LEU A 129 15.08 -13.16 -5.32
C LEU A 129 15.60 -14.58 -5.68
N SER A 130 16.88 -14.64 -6.07
CA SER A 130 17.63 -15.88 -6.23
C SER A 130 17.75 -16.64 -4.90
N ASP A 131 17.94 -17.96 -4.97
CA ASP A 131 18.04 -18.84 -3.79
C ASP A 131 19.17 -18.37 -2.84
N GLY A 132 18.77 -17.81 -1.72
CA GLY A 132 19.64 -17.29 -0.67
C GLY A 132 18.91 -17.28 0.67
N THR A 133 19.65 -17.01 1.76
CA THR A 133 19.17 -17.10 3.16
C THR A 133 17.85 -16.37 3.41
N PHE A 134 17.58 -15.30 2.66
CA PHE A 134 16.35 -14.51 2.75
C PHE A 134 15.13 -15.26 2.17
N LYS A 135 15.28 -15.93 1.02
CA LYS A 135 14.20 -16.71 0.40
C LYS A 135 13.84 -17.92 1.25
N SER A 136 14.83 -18.59 1.84
CA SER A 136 14.62 -19.70 2.78
C SER A 136 13.91 -19.24 4.06
N ALA A 137 14.33 -18.11 4.64
CA ALA A 137 13.69 -17.54 5.84
C ALA A 137 12.25 -17.08 5.60
N VAL A 138 11.96 -16.61 4.39
CA VAL A 138 10.59 -16.28 3.95
C VAL A 138 9.79 -17.58 3.79
N LEU A 139 10.25 -18.56 3.03
CA LEU A 139 9.50 -19.82 2.78
C LEU A 139 9.25 -20.66 4.06
N ASP A 140 10.11 -20.56 5.08
CA ASP A 140 9.90 -21.21 6.39
C ASP A 140 8.91 -20.46 7.31
N SER A 141 8.48 -19.26 6.94
CA SER A 141 7.58 -18.42 7.76
C SER A 141 6.15 -18.96 7.75
N GLN A 142 5.58 -19.16 8.94
CA GLN A 142 4.19 -19.63 9.11
C GLN A 142 3.16 -18.56 8.74
N VAL A 143 3.56 -17.29 8.74
CA VAL A 143 2.74 -16.15 8.31
C VAL A 143 2.41 -16.27 6.82
N ILE A 144 3.25 -16.92 6.02
CA ILE A 144 2.98 -17.18 4.59
C ILE A 144 1.77 -18.09 4.39
N THR A 145 1.57 -19.10 5.23
CA THR A 145 0.42 -19.99 5.08
C THR A 145 -0.90 -19.23 5.22
N TRP A 146 -0.96 -18.27 6.16
CA TRP A 146 -2.11 -17.38 6.33
C TRP A 146 -2.23 -16.33 5.21
N LEU A 147 -1.10 -15.81 4.71
CA LEU A 147 -1.09 -14.85 3.61
C LEU A 147 -1.28 -15.46 2.22
N SER A 148 -1.07 -16.77 2.05
CA SER A 148 -1.17 -17.45 0.75
C SER A 148 -2.58 -17.39 0.17
N TRP A 149 -3.61 -17.43 1.04
CA TRP A 149 -4.99 -17.22 0.62
C TRP A 149 -5.20 -15.82 0.05
N ALA A 150 -4.64 -14.77 0.67
CA ALA A 150 -4.68 -13.40 0.16
C ALA A 150 -3.83 -13.22 -1.12
N GLY A 151 -2.71 -13.92 -1.22
CA GLY A 151 -1.89 -13.97 -2.43
C GLY A 151 -2.66 -14.48 -3.65
N ASN A 152 -3.54 -15.47 -3.47
CA ASN A 152 -4.44 -15.94 -4.53
C ASN A 152 -5.48 -14.89 -4.96
N TRP A 153 -6.01 -14.09 -4.03
CA TRP A 153 -6.91 -12.97 -4.37
C TRP A 153 -6.19 -11.89 -5.17
N ILE A 154 -4.93 -11.59 -4.82
CA ILE A 154 -4.11 -10.63 -5.57
C ILE A 154 -3.73 -11.20 -6.93
N MET A 155 -3.39 -12.48 -7.05
CA MET A 155 -3.20 -13.11 -8.37
C MET A 155 -4.46 -13.05 -9.22
N TRP A 156 -5.64 -13.20 -8.63
CA TRP A 156 -6.90 -13.05 -9.33
C TRP A 156 -7.14 -11.60 -9.79
N ILE A 157 -6.88 -10.61 -8.93
CA ILE A 157 -7.01 -9.19 -9.28
C ILE A 157 -5.97 -8.78 -10.33
N VAL A 158 -4.69 -9.10 -10.13
CA VAL A 158 -3.61 -8.77 -11.07
C VAL A 158 -3.77 -9.51 -12.40
N GLY A 159 -4.21 -10.77 -12.37
CA GLY A 159 -4.52 -11.55 -13.58
C GLY A 159 -5.76 -11.10 -14.35
N LEU A 160 -6.57 -10.18 -13.80
CA LEU A 160 -7.60 -9.48 -14.59
C LEU A 160 -7.03 -8.32 -15.42
N PHE A 161 -5.79 -7.90 -15.14
CA PHE A 161 -5.13 -6.76 -15.78
C PHE A 161 -3.91 -7.16 -16.63
N VAL A 162 -3.62 -8.46 -16.75
CA VAL A 162 -2.61 -9.06 -17.66
C VAL A 162 -3.32 -10.02 -18.60
#